data_AF-A0A4Q5QNI7-F1
#
_entry.id   AF-A0A4Q5QNI7-F1
#
_cell.length_a   1.000
_cell.length_b   1.000
_cell.length_c   1.000
_cell.angle_alpha   90.00
_cell.angle_beta   90.00
_cell.angle_gamma   90.00
#
_symmetry.space_group_name_H-M   'P 1'
#
loop_
_entity.id
_entity.type
_entity.pdbx_description
1 polymer ?
#
loop_
_entity_poly.entity_id
_entity_poly.type
_entity_poly.pdbx_seq_one_letter_code
_entity_poly.pdbx_strand_id
1 'polypeptide(L)'
;MTPSVSRRIVLGGLAAATLTQARAQSAKPVRIGVLTDSAGPYANSGGAGSVLAAKLAVADVGPTVLGVPIEIITSDTQNKPDVASATARQWYDDGVDAIIDLPVTPVALAVQQIAKEKNRTVMITAAAVTEFTSKLCSPVSSHWADDTHAMAAASGQVLTGLGGTSWFFITVDFSFGLALQAEASKIV
;
A
#
# COMPACT_ATOMS: atom_id res chain seq x y z
N MET A 1 -18.43 -79.19 20.26
CA MET A 1 -19.37 -78.15 19.84
C MET A 1 -18.59 -77.05 19.14
N THR A 2 -18.58 -77.05 17.81
CA THR A 2 -17.88 -76.06 16.97
C THR A 2 -18.91 -75.14 16.32
N PRO A 3 -18.81 -73.81 16.43
CA PRO A 3 -19.76 -72.92 15.80
C PRO A 3 -19.47 -72.80 14.30
N SER A 4 -20.51 -72.95 13.49
CA SER A 4 -20.52 -72.73 12.05
C SER A 4 -20.68 -71.24 11.77
N VAL A 5 -19.67 -70.60 11.16
CA VAL A 5 -19.75 -69.21 10.70
C VAL A 5 -20.27 -69.19 9.27
N SER A 6 -21.44 -68.59 9.08
CA SER A 6 -22.14 -68.50 7.80
C SER A 6 -21.44 -67.56 6.82
N ARG A 7 -21.22 -68.05 5.59
CA ARG A 7 -20.54 -67.40 4.46
C ARG A 7 -21.20 -66.09 3.95
N ARG A 8 -22.31 -65.65 4.54
CA ARG A 8 -23.11 -64.49 4.08
C ARG A 8 -22.69 -63.13 4.66
N ILE A 9 -21.74 -63.08 5.59
CA ILE A 9 -21.31 -61.81 6.22
C ILE A 9 -20.20 -61.09 5.41
N VAL A 10 -19.63 -61.74 4.38
CA VAL A 10 -18.44 -61.21 3.67
C VAL A 10 -18.76 -60.13 2.61
N LEU A 11 -20.02 -59.91 2.22
CA LEU A 11 -20.36 -58.99 1.11
C LEU A 11 -20.93 -57.61 1.50
N GLY A 12 -21.04 -57.27 2.79
CA GLY A 12 -21.69 -56.01 3.21
C GLY A 12 -20.78 -54.80 3.50
N GLY A 13 -19.45 -54.96 3.42
CA GLY A 13 -18.50 -54.02 4.05
C GLY A 13 -17.71 -53.10 3.12
N LEU A 14 -18.03 -53.01 1.82
CA LEU A 14 -17.23 -52.23 0.85
C LEU A 14 -17.80 -50.85 0.52
N ALA A 15 -18.47 -50.19 1.48
CA ALA A 15 -18.77 -48.77 1.42
C ALA A 15 -17.69 -47.97 2.19
N ALA A 16 -16.41 -48.26 1.91
CA ALA A 16 -15.29 -47.57 2.50
C ALA A 16 -15.08 -46.23 1.77
N ALA A 17 -15.51 -45.16 2.43
CA ALA A 17 -14.86 -43.86 2.45
C ALA A 17 -14.39 -43.32 1.09
N THR A 18 -15.31 -42.78 0.30
CA THR A 18 -14.98 -41.59 -0.50
C THR A 18 -14.76 -40.44 0.47
N LEU A 19 -13.58 -40.41 1.10
CA LEU A 19 -13.00 -39.19 1.65
C LEU A 19 -12.93 -38.24 0.46
N THR A 20 -13.91 -37.35 0.35
CA THR A 20 -13.74 -36.09 -0.34
C THR A 20 -12.56 -35.42 0.34
N GLN A 21 -11.36 -35.59 -0.25
CA GLN A 21 -10.26 -34.68 -0.03
C GLN A 21 -10.82 -33.31 -0.41
N ALA A 22 -11.27 -32.56 0.60
CA ALA A 22 -11.41 -31.13 0.48
C ALA A 22 -10.02 -30.64 0.06
N ARG A 23 -9.83 -30.44 -1.24
CA ARG A 23 -8.66 -29.72 -1.75
C ARG A 23 -8.74 -28.38 -1.05
N ALA A 24 -7.88 -28.17 -0.06
CA ALA A 24 -7.64 -26.86 0.50
C ALA A 24 -7.35 -25.96 -0.69
N GLN A 25 -8.32 -25.13 -1.06
CA GLN A 25 -8.17 -24.19 -2.13
C GLN A 25 -7.06 -23.26 -1.65
N SER A 26 -5.87 -23.37 -2.26
CA SER A 26 -4.69 -22.61 -1.86
C SER A 26 -5.13 -21.17 -1.63
N ALA A 27 -4.91 -20.67 -0.40
CA ALA A 27 -5.35 -19.34 -0.03
C ALA A 27 -4.80 -18.34 -1.08
N LYS A 28 -5.66 -17.45 -1.58
CA LYS A 28 -5.23 -16.42 -2.52
C LYS A 28 -4.09 -15.62 -1.87
N PRO A 29 -3.01 -15.32 -2.61
CA PRO A 29 -1.91 -14.56 -2.05
C PRO A 29 -2.39 -13.17 -1.62
N VAL A 30 -1.80 -12.66 -0.56
CA VAL A 30 -1.91 -11.24 -0.19
C VAL A 30 -1.14 -10.45 -1.23
N ARG A 31 -1.84 -9.67 -2.06
CA ARG A 31 -1.25 -8.91 -3.16
C ARG A 31 -1.04 -7.45 -2.76
N ILE A 32 0.21 -7.01 -2.82
CA ILE A 32 0.62 -5.63 -2.52
C ILE A 32 1.13 -5.00 -3.81
N GLY A 33 0.47 -3.93 -4.24
CA GLY A 33 0.86 -3.15 -5.40
C GLY A 33 1.75 -1.97 -5.02
N VAL A 34 2.99 -1.95 -5.51
CA VAL A 34 3.86 -0.76 -5.43
C VAL A 34 3.56 0.12 -6.64
N LEU A 35 2.82 1.21 -6.41
CA LEU A 35 2.45 2.16 -7.45
C LEU A 35 3.33 3.41 -7.31
N THR A 36 4.35 3.48 -8.14
CA THR A 36 5.47 4.42 -7.98
C THR A 36 5.81 5.16 -9.27
N ASP A 37 6.70 6.13 -9.22
CA ASP A 37 7.27 6.76 -10.41
C ASP A 37 8.52 5.98 -10.84
N SER A 38 8.45 5.25 -11.96
CA SER A 38 9.54 4.35 -12.36
C SER A 38 10.55 5.00 -13.31
N ALA A 39 10.14 6.04 -14.03
CA ALA A 39 10.95 6.66 -15.07
C ALA A 39 10.88 8.20 -15.08
N GLY A 40 9.98 8.79 -14.30
CA GLY A 40 9.79 10.23 -14.19
C GLY A 40 10.71 10.88 -13.15
N PRO A 41 10.42 12.13 -12.77
CA PRO A 41 11.27 12.94 -11.90
C PRO A 41 11.55 12.34 -10.53
N TYR A 42 10.68 11.45 -10.04
CA TYR A 42 10.77 10.85 -8.71
C TYR A 42 11.29 9.42 -8.73
N ALA A 43 11.83 8.93 -9.86
CA ALA A 43 12.37 7.57 -9.99
C ALA A 43 13.53 7.26 -9.04
N ASN A 44 14.30 8.29 -8.63
CA ASN A 44 15.40 8.13 -7.68
C ASN A 44 14.93 8.05 -6.23
N SER A 45 13.90 8.81 -5.84
CA SER A 45 13.34 8.80 -4.48
C SER A 45 12.34 7.66 -4.26
N GLY A 46 11.68 7.20 -5.32
CA GLY A 46 10.80 6.04 -5.33
C GLY A 46 11.28 4.96 -6.29
N GLY A 47 10.46 4.64 -7.29
CA GLY A 47 10.84 3.79 -8.42
C GLY A 47 11.35 2.41 -8.00
N ALA A 48 12.48 2.01 -8.59
CA ALA A 48 13.11 0.73 -8.30
C ALA A 48 13.51 0.58 -6.82
N GLY A 49 13.82 1.70 -6.14
CA GLY A 49 14.12 1.72 -4.70
C GLY A 49 12.93 1.28 -3.86
N SER A 50 11.76 1.86 -4.11
CA SER A 50 10.51 1.48 -3.43
C SER A 50 10.15 0.01 -3.64
N VAL A 51 10.30 -0.49 -4.88
CA VAL A 51 10.04 -1.89 -5.21
C VAL A 51 11.00 -2.82 -4.48
N LEU A 52 12.28 -2.47 -4.43
CA LEU A 52 13.29 -3.24 -3.72
C LEU A 52 13.01 -3.25 -2.21
N ALA A 53 12.67 -2.09 -1.62
CA ALA A 53 12.32 -1.99 -0.21
C ALA A 53 11.13 -2.88 0.16
N ALA A 54 10.08 -2.90 -0.67
CA ALA A 54 8.92 -3.78 -0.46
C ALA A 54 9.32 -5.27 -0.50
N LYS A 55 10.18 -5.66 -1.45
CA LYS A 55 10.69 -7.04 -1.56
C LYS A 55 11.56 -7.43 -0.37
N LEU A 56 12.41 -6.52 0.12
CA LEU A 56 13.22 -6.74 1.32
C LEU A 56 12.34 -6.90 2.56
N ALA A 57 11.30 -6.09 2.72
CA ALA A 57 10.34 -6.25 3.82
C ALA A 57 9.64 -7.63 3.79
N VAL A 58 9.28 -8.14 2.60
CA VAL A 58 8.76 -9.51 2.45
C VAL A 58 9.83 -10.55 2.77
N ALA A 59 11.10 -10.34 2.39
CA ALA A 59 12.19 -11.26 2.72
C ALA A 59 12.42 -11.35 4.24
N ASP A 60 12.30 -10.23 4.97
CA ASP A 60 12.48 -10.17 6.42
C ASP A 60 11.34 -10.87 7.18
N VAL A 61 10.10 -10.71 6.73
CA VAL A 61 8.92 -11.38 7.32
C VAL A 61 8.86 -12.86 6.91
N GLY A 62 9.39 -13.19 5.74
CA GLY A 62 9.25 -14.47 5.06
C GLY A 62 8.16 -14.44 3.98
N PRO A 63 8.14 -15.42 3.07
CA PRO A 63 7.31 -15.42 1.87
C PRO A 63 5.80 -15.57 2.13
N THR A 64 5.41 -15.77 3.39
CA THR A 64 4.02 -15.97 3.80
C THR A 64 3.69 -15.20 5.06
N VAL A 65 2.48 -14.68 5.15
CA VAL A 65 1.89 -14.12 6.37
C VAL A 65 0.68 -14.97 6.76
N LEU A 66 0.64 -15.46 8.00
CA LEU A 66 -0.43 -16.35 8.50
C LEU A 66 -0.68 -17.58 7.59
N GLY A 67 0.39 -18.11 6.95
CA GLY A 67 0.29 -19.24 6.01
C GLY A 67 -0.21 -18.88 4.61
N VAL A 68 -0.43 -17.59 4.32
CA VAL A 68 -0.84 -17.07 3.00
C VAL A 68 0.37 -16.45 2.29
N PRO A 69 0.67 -16.80 1.03
CA PRO A 69 1.77 -16.20 0.29
C PRO A 69 1.62 -14.69 0.11
N ILE A 70 2.73 -13.96 0.08
CA ILE A 70 2.75 -12.52 -0.24
C ILE A 70 3.24 -12.35 -1.67
N GLU A 71 2.54 -11.54 -2.47
CA GLU A 71 2.91 -11.20 -3.83
C GLU A 71 3.08 -9.69 -3.97
N ILE A 72 4.21 -9.26 -4.53
CA ILE A 72 4.48 -7.87 -4.86
C ILE A 72 4.28 -7.67 -6.36
N ILE A 73 3.37 -6.78 -6.74
CA ILE A 73 3.21 -6.31 -8.12
C ILE A 73 3.59 -4.83 -8.21
N THR A 74 3.92 -4.35 -9.40
CA THR A 74 4.44 -2.99 -9.59
C THR A 74 3.87 -2.35 -10.84
N SER A 75 3.65 -1.04 -10.82
CA SER A 75 3.33 -0.26 -12.03
C SER A 75 3.88 1.15 -11.89
N ASP A 76 4.16 1.75 -13.05
CA ASP A 76 4.52 3.14 -13.15
C ASP A 76 3.27 4.02 -13.12
N THR A 77 3.31 5.06 -12.29
CA THR A 77 2.32 6.14 -12.25
C THR A 77 2.47 7.10 -13.41
N GLN A 78 3.63 7.10 -14.08
CA GLN A 78 4.03 8.09 -15.09
C GLN A 78 3.94 9.53 -14.58
N ASN A 79 4.01 9.71 -13.26
CA ASN A 79 3.75 10.96 -12.56
C ASN A 79 2.41 11.63 -12.97
N LYS A 80 1.38 10.80 -13.21
CA LYS A 80 0.08 11.20 -13.75
C LYS A 80 -1.07 10.65 -12.89
N PRO A 81 -1.91 11.52 -12.28
CA PRO A 81 -3.01 11.08 -11.42
C PRO A 81 -4.06 10.21 -12.13
N ASP A 82 -4.35 10.48 -13.39
CA ASP A 82 -5.27 9.71 -14.23
C ASP A 82 -4.75 8.29 -14.49
N VAL A 83 -3.46 8.16 -14.84
CA VAL A 83 -2.82 6.83 -15.01
C VAL A 83 -2.83 6.06 -13.69
N ALA A 84 -2.44 6.69 -12.59
CA ALA A 84 -2.40 6.05 -11.28
C ALA A 84 -3.80 5.60 -10.80
N SER A 85 -4.84 6.43 -10.98
CA SER A 85 -6.21 6.08 -10.58
C SER A 85 -6.80 4.97 -11.44
N ALA A 86 -6.51 4.94 -12.75
CA ALA A 86 -6.91 3.85 -13.64
C ALA A 86 -6.26 2.52 -13.22
N THR A 87 -4.95 2.53 -12.97
CA THR A 87 -4.22 1.36 -12.47
C THR A 87 -4.74 0.90 -11.13
N ALA A 88 -4.95 1.81 -10.16
CA ALA A 88 -5.48 1.47 -8.85
C ALA A 88 -6.88 0.83 -8.93
N ARG A 89 -7.75 1.36 -9.80
CA ARG A 89 -9.10 0.81 -9.99
C ARG A 89 -9.04 -0.62 -10.51
N GLN A 90 -8.25 -0.83 -11.57
CA GLN A 90 -8.03 -2.16 -12.15
C GLN A 90 -7.44 -3.13 -11.13
N TRP A 91 -6.40 -2.72 -10.40
CA TRP A 91 -5.74 -3.55 -9.39
C TRP A 91 -6.67 -3.99 -8.28
N TYR A 92 -7.46 -3.07 -7.72
CA TYR A 92 -8.42 -3.43 -6.68
C TYR A 92 -9.56 -4.31 -7.22
N ASP A 93 -9.98 -4.12 -8.47
CA ASP A 93 -10.94 -5.02 -9.15
C ASP A 93 -10.35 -6.42 -9.38
N ASP A 94 -9.05 -6.51 -9.67
CA ASP A 94 -8.31 -7.77 -9.83
C ASP A 94 -7.94 -8.43 -8.49
N GLY A 95 -8.28 -7.80 -7.36
CA GLY A 95 -8.09 -8.33 -6.01
C GLY A 95 -6.70 -8.11 -5.43
N VAL A 96 -6.08 -6.96 -5.71
CA VAL A 96 -4.98 -6.41 -4.92
C VAL A 96 -5.51 -5.95 -3.57
N ASP A 97 -4.79 -6.27 -2.50
CA ASP A 97 -5.23 -6.02 -1.12
C ASP A 97 -4.78 -4.64 -0.61
N ALA A 98 -3.59 -4.20 -1.02
CA ALA A 98 -3.04 -2.91 -0.65
C ALA A 98 -2.25 -2.26 -1.79
N ILE A 99 -2.33 -0.93 -1.89
CA ILE A 99 -1.42 -0.13 -2.71
C ILE A 99 -0.49 0.64 -1.79
N ILE A 100 0.80 0.66 -2.11
CA ILE A 100 1.83 1.36 -1.33
C ILE A 100 2.66 2.29 -2.20
N ASP A 101 3.47 3.14 -1.56
CA ASP A 101 4.28 4.21 -2.15
C ASP A 101 3.49 5.50 -2.44
N LEU A 102 3.32 5.86 -3.71
CA LEU A 102 2.70 7.10 -4.18
C LEU A 102 3.56 8.36 -3.87
N PRO A 103 4.60 8.62 -4.68
CA PRO A 103 5.59 9.67 -4.41
C PRO A 103 5.09 11.11 -4.56
N VAL A 104 3.92 11.31 -5.18
CA VAL A 104 3.47 12.63 -5.60
C VAL A 104 2.05 12.89 -5.12
N THR A 105 1.83 14.01 -4.44
CA THR A 105 0.56 14.29 -3.75
C THR A 105 -0.69 14.17 -4.63
N PRO A 106 -0.76 14.77 -5.84
CA PRO A 106 -1.90 14.56 -6.73
C PRO A 106 -2.16 13.09 -7.09
N VAL A 107 -1.10 12.30 -7.27
CA VAL A 107 -1.18 10.84 -7.53
C VAL A 107 -1.73 10.12 -6.30
N ALA A 108 -1.18 10.39 -5.12
CA ALA A 108 -1.60 9.78 -3.87
C ALA A 108 -3.07 10.11 -3.53
N LEU A 109 -3.50 11.35 -3.75
CA LEU A 109 -4.91 11.77 -3.58
C LEU A 109 -5.86 11.00 -4.51
N ALA A 110 -5.49 10.88 -5.79
CA ALA A 110 -6.29 10.16 -6.76
C ALA A 110 -6.43 8.69 -6.38
N VAL A 111 -5.34 8.03 -5.97
CA VAL A 111 -5.35 6.62 -5.55
C VAL A 111 -6.11 6.43 -4.23
N GLN A 112 -5.98 7.35 -3.25
CA GLN A 112 -6.75 7.28 -2.00
C GLN A 112 -8.26 7.35 -2.26
N GLN A 113 -8.69 8.15 -3.23
CA GLN A 113 -10.11 8.22 -3.62
C GLN A 113 -10.60 6.87 -4.17
N ILE A 114 -9.82 6.20 -5.02
CA ILE A 114 -10.15 4.85 -5.49
C ILE A 114 -10.16 3.84 -4.34
N ALA A 115 -9.19 3.91 -3.44
CA ALA A 115 -9.10 3.04 -2.27
C ALA A 115 -10.35 3.17 -1.36
N LYS A 116 -10.84 4.40 -1.17
CA LYS A 116 -12.10 4.70 -0.48
C LYS A 116 -13.31 4.06 -1.18
N GLU A 117 -13.43 4.23 -2.50
CA GLU A 117 -14.52 3.65 -3.29
C GLU A 117 -14.53 2.11 -3.25
N LYS A 118 -13.34 1.49 -3.26
CA LYS A 118 -13.18 0.03 -3.27
C LYS A 118 -13.15 -0.58 -1.86
N ASN A 119 -13.14 0.23 -0.81
CA ASN A 119 -12.91 -0.20 0.58
C ASN A 119 -11.67 -1.09 0.70
N ARG A 120 -10.53 -0.58 0.20
CA ARG A 120 -9.23 -1.27 0.14
C ARG A 120 -8.12 -0.39 0.70
N THR A 121 -7.08 -1.02 1.20
CA THR A 121 -6.01 -0.33 1.92
C THR A 121 -5.08 0.41 0.96
N VAL A 122 -4.67 1.62 1.36
CA VAL A 122 -3.57 2.37 0.74
C VAL A 122 -2.59 2.85 1.80
N MET A 123 -1.29 2.65 1.59
CA MET A 123 -0.23 3.16 2.46
C MET A 123 0.60 4.18 1.68
N ILE A 124 0.41 5.46 2.01
CA ILE A 124 1.10 6.58 1.37
C ILE A 124 2.43 6.77 2.09
N THR A 125 3.56 6.51 1.44
CA THR A 125 4.88 6.54 2.10
C THR A 125 5.79 7.68 1.64
N ALA A 126 5.33 8.54 0.72
CA ALA A 126 6.18 9.59 0.15
C ALA A 126 5.45 10.91 -0.11
N ALA A 127 4.19 10.90 -0.57
CA ALA A 127 3.41 12.14 -0.63
C ALA A 127 3.16 12.71 0.78
N ALA A 128 3.38 14.01 0.96
CA ALA A 128 3.65 14.57 2.29
C ALA A 128 2.79 15.78 2.66
N VAL A 129 1.55 15.89 2.19
CA VAL A 129 0.68 17.03 2.62
C VAL A 129 -0.05 16.70 3.93
N THR A 130 -0.12 17.67 4.84
CA THR A 130 -0.82 17.58 6.14
C THR A 130 -2.30 17.27 5.99
N GLU A 131 -2.89 17.54 4.83
CA GLU A 131 -4.24 17.13 4.51
C GLU A 131 -4.50 15.63 4.67
N PHE A 132 -3.53 14.76 4.39
CA PHE A 132 -3.71 13.31 4.50
C PHE A 132 -4.01 12.84 5.92
N THR A 133 -3.44 13.52 6.93
CA THR A 133 -3.62 13.23 8.36
C THR A 133 -4.67 14.13 9.03
N SER A 134 -5.21 15.11 8.30
CA SER A 134 -6.25 16.02 8.78
C SER A 134 -7.56 15.83 8.00
N LYS A 135 -7.87 16.74 7.08
CA LYS A 135 -9.18 16.83 6.40
C LYS A 135 -9.45 15.72 5.38
N LEU A 136 -8.41 15.05 4.88
CA LEU A 136 -8.51 13.95 3.91
C LEU A 136 -8.25 12.57 4.52
N CYS A 137 -8.12 12.51 5.86
CA CYS A 137 -7.94 11.27 6.59
C CYS A 137 -9.02 10.24 6.23
N SER A 138 -8.63 8.97 6.21
CA SER A 138 -9.49 7.87 5.78
C SER A 138 -9.23 6.61 6.59
N PRO A 139 -10.26 5.83 6.94
CA PRO A 139 -10.08 4.56 7.64
C PRO A 139 -9.32 3.51 6.81
N VAL A 140 -9.23 3.69 5.49
CA VAL A 140 -8.52 2.76 4.59
C VAL A 140 -7.12 3.25 4.20
N SER A 141 -6.72 4.44 4.65
CA SER A 141 -5.41 4.99 4.33
C SER A 141 -4.52 5.11 5.55
N SER A 142 -3.27 4.69 5.41
CA SER A 142 -2.20 5.06 6.34
C SER A 142 -1.25 6.05 5.67
N HIS A 143 -0.91 7.14 6.35
CA HIS A 143 0.12 8.08 5.90
C HIS A 143 1.38 7.81 6.72
N TRP A 144 2.37 7.22 6.06
CA TRP A 144 3.66 6.82 6.65
C TRP A 144 4.80 7.63 6.02
N ALA A 145 4.60 8.95 5.98
CA ALA A 145 5.62 9.93 5.64
C ALA A 145 5.54 11.07 6.66
N ASP A 146 6.58 11.88 6.74
CA ASP A 146 6.46 13.21 7.31
C ASP A 146 5.48 14.05 6.46
N ASP A 147 4.92 15.09 7.08
CA ASP A 147 4.00 15.99 6.40
C ASP A 147 4.54 17.42 6.34
N THR A 148 3.92 18.24 5.50
CA THR A 148 4.31 19.64 5.26
C THR A 148 4.38 20.44 6.56
N HIS A 149 3.56 20.12 7.55
CA HIS A 149 3.61 20.76 8.87
C HIS A 149 4.88 20.39 9.62
N ALA A 150 5.18 19.09 9.76
CA ALA A 150 6.40 18.61 10.42
C ALA A 150 7.66 19.16 9.73
N MET A 151 7.69 19.14 8.39
CA MET A 151 8.80 19.66 7.59
C MET A 151 9.01 21.17 7.81
N ALA A 152 7.93 21.94 7.76
CA ALA A 152 7.97 23.39 7.94
C ALA A 152 8.33 23.77 9.38
N ALA A 153 7.73 23.11 10.37
CA ALA A 153 7.98 23.37 11.79
C ALA A 153 9.44 23.11 12.13
N ALA A 154 10.01 21.99 11.68
CA ALA A 154 11.40 21.66 11.93
C ALA A 154 12.36 22.71 11.36
N SER A 155 12.17 23.12 10.10
CA SER A 155 13.11 24.03 9.43
C SER A 155 12.88 25.48 9.81
N GLY A 156 11.63 25.94 9.77
CA GLY A 156 11.24 27.33 10.02
C GLY A 156 11.50 27.75 11.46
N GLN A 157 11.05 26.97 12.45
CA GLN A 157 11.21 27.34 13.86
C GLN A 157 12.69 27.39 14.26
N VAL A 158 13.49 26.42 13.80
CA VAL A 158 14.93 26.36 14.11
C VAL A 158 15.66 27.57 13.51
N LEU A 159 15.45 27.86 12.22
CA LEU A 159 16.13 28.96 11.55
C LEU A 159 15.73 30.33 12.09
N THR A 160 14.44 30.54 12.41
CA THR A 160 13.99 31.77 13.09
C THR A 160 14.59 31.88 14.49
N GLY A 161 14.66 30.78 15.25
CA GLY A 161 15.30 30.73 16.57
C GLY A 161 16.81 31.04 16.54
N LEU A 162 17.48 30.74 15.42
CA LEU A 162 18.88 31.09 15.18
C LEU A 162 19.08 32.53 14.68
N GLY A 163 18.02 33.34 14.60
CA GLY A 163 18.07 34.75 14.21
C GLY A 163 17.77 35.03 12.74
N GLY A 164 17.29 34.05 11.97
CA GLY A 164 16.81 34.26 10.61
C GLY A 164 15.50 35.03 10.59
N THR A 165 15.51 36.27 10.10
CA THR A 165 14.34 37.19 10.15
C THR A 165 13.82 37.63 8.78
N SER A 166 14.47 37.22 7.68
CA SER A 166 14.04 37.56 6.33
C SER A 166 13.91 36.31 5.49
N TRP A 167 12.73 36.13 4.89
CA TRP A 167 12.33 34.89 4.22
C TRP A 167 11.78 35.17 2.83
N PHE A 168 12.06 34.25 1.91
CA PHE A 168 11.43 34.17 0.59
C PHE A 168 11.23 32.69 0.24
N PHE A 169 10.26 32.40 -0.62
CA PHE A 169 9.91 31.04 -1.04
C PHE A 169 10.17 30.85 -2.53
N ILE A 170 10.80 29.73 -2.88
CA ILE A 170 10.82 29.19 -4.24
C ILE A 170 10.04 27.88 -4.20
N THR A 171 8.88 27.88 -4.86
CA THR A 171 7.85 26.85 -4.64
C THR A 171 7.61 26.07 -5.90
N VAL A 172 7.58 24.74 -5.77
CA VAL A 172 7.12 23.85 -6.85
C VAL A 172 5.61 23.98 -7.04
N ASP A 173 5.17 24.17 -8.28
CA ASP A 173 3.77 24.50 -8.60
C ASP A 173 2.85 23.27 -8.64
N PHE A 174 2.65 22.66 -7.47
CA PHE A 174 1.60 21.67 -7.23
C PHE A 174 1.26 21.62 -5.74
N SER A 175 0.28 20.79 -5.38
CA SER A 175 -0.30 20.75 -4.04
C SER A 175 0.71 20.61 -2.90
N PHE A 176 1.78 19.84 -3.04
CA PHE A 176 2.82 19.73 -2.02
C PHE A 176 3.57 21.06 -1.80
N GLY A 177 4.08 21.69 -2.86
CA GLY A 177 4.85 22.91 -2.74
C GLY A 177 4.02 24.06 -2.18
N LEU A 178 2.80 24.22 -2.67
CA LEU A 178 1.86 25.23 -2.18
C LEU A 178 1.50 25.00 -0.71
N ALA A 179 1.29 23.74 -0.29
CA ALA A 179 1.03 23.39 1.11
C ALA A 179 2.26 23.65 1.99
N LEU A 180 3.46 23.28 1.55
CA LEU A 180 4.68 23.50 2.31
C LEU A 180 4.95 24.98 2.53
N GLN A 181 4.80 25.81 1.48
CA GLN A 181 4.91 27.26 1.60
C GLN A 181 3.86 27.81 2.59
N ALA A 182 2.61 27.36 2.48
CA ALA A 182 1.54 27.81 3.37
C ALA A 182 1.81 27.43 4.83
N GLU A 183 2.32 26.22 5.11
CA GLU A 183 2.71 25.80 6.45
C GLU A 183 3.90 26.63 6.97
N ALA A 184 4.95 26.79 6.17
CA ALA A 184 6.12 27.57 6.55
C ALA A 184 5.76 29.05 6.82
N SER A 185 4.87 29.65 6.03
CA SER A 185 4.43 31.04 6.21
C SER A 185 3.67 31.29 7.50
N LYS A 186 3.13 30.25 8.15
CA LYS A 186 2.50 30.35 9.48
C LYS A 186 3.53 30.36 10.61
N ILE A 187 4.75 29.91 10.34
CA ILE A 187 5.81 29.67 11.32
C ILE A 187 6.80 30.83 11.36
N VAL A 188 7.19 31.37 10.19
CA VAL A 188 8.27 32.36 10.05
C VAL A 188 7.80 33.80 10.02
#